data_AF-A0A7V0W7R3-F1
#
_entry.id   AF-A0A7V0W7R3-F1
#
_cell.length_a   1.000
_cell.length_b   1.000
_cell.length_c   1.000
_cell.angle_alpha   90.00
_cell.angle_beta   90.00
_cell.angle_gamma   90.00
#
_symmetry.space_group_name_H-M   'P 1'
#
loop_
_entity.id
_entity.type
_entity.pdbx_description
1 polymer ?
#
loop_
_entity_poly.entity_id
_entity_poly.type
_entity_poly.pdbx_seq_one_letter_code
_entity_poly.pdbx_strand_id
1 'polypeptide(L)'
;MEQGIRYRGKNYTLREIDEIREVVLAYRDRSRRFISQEICRRWGWRQPNGVLKDMICRGLLLQLEARGFIELPPRKQHPPNPLLRDPRPETVELDQTPMECELSDLRPIELLQVRGTVFEKLYRSLIDQYHYLGYRRPVGEHLEYLALARGRVVASLGWCSAPRHIGCRDRYIGWSKEQRQRNLSLILVNTRFLILPWVKVAHLASHLLGLNARRISQDWQRVYGHEVVWLETFVDPERGF
;
A
#
# COMPACT_ATOMS: atom_id res chain seq x y z
N MET A 1 -23.86 30.00 11.36
CA MET A 1 -23.46 28.58 11.36
C MET A 1 -21.99 28.52 10.99
N GLU A 2 -21.14 28.07 11.91
CA GLU A 2 -19.67 28.09 11.80
C GLU A 2 -19.19 27.42 10.51
N GLN A 3 -18.56 28.20 9.62
CA GLN A 3 -18.12 27.73 8.30
C GLN A 3 -16.81 26.95 8.41
N GLY A 4 -16.90 25.67 8.77
CA GLY A 4 -15.80 24.71 8.66
C GLY A 4 -15.65 24.11 7.25
N ILE A 5 -14.67 23.22 7.08
CA ILE A 5 -14.53 22.43 5.84
C ILE A 5 -14.58 20.93 6.11
N ARG A 6 -15.13 20.15 5.18
CA ARG A 6 -15.06 18.69 5.20
C ARG A 6 -13.95 18.19 4.30
N TYR A 7 -13.02 17.42 4.86
CA TYR A 7 -11.91 16.82 4.12
C TYR A 7 -11.68 15.37 4.53
N ARG A 8 -11.70 14.46 3.55
CA ARG A 8 -11.56 13.00 3.72
C ARG A 8 -12.43 12.40 4.84
N GLY A 9 -13.65 12.91 4.98
CA GLY A 9 -14.63 12.42 5.95
C GLY A 9 -14.53 13.03 7.35
N LYS A 10 -13.50 13.83 7.65
CA LYS A 10 -13.41 14.65 8.87
C LYS A 10 -13.92 16.07 8.59
N ASN A 11 -14.66 16.64 9.53
CA ASN A 11 -15.00 18.06 9.55
C ASN A 11 -13.91 18.81 10.33
N TYR A 12 -13.46 19.94 9.78
CA TYR A 12 -12.49 20.83 10.39
C TYR A 12 -13.20 22.11 10.82
N THR A 13 -13.10 22.46 12.09
CA THR A 13 -13.72 23.67 12.66
C THR A 13 -12.90 24.92 12.34
N LEU A 14 -13.50 26.11 12.54
CA LEU A 14 -12.76 27.37 12.40
C LEU A 14 -11.55 27.43 13.34
N ARG A 15 -11.67 26.92 14.57
CA ARG A 15 -10.55 26.83 15.51
C ARG A 15 -9.38 26.01 14.94
N GLU A 16 -9.65 24.83 14.38
CA GLU A 16 -8.60 24.02 13.75
C GLU A 16 -7.99 24.72 12.52
N ILE A 17 -8.79 25.50 11.79
CA ILE A 17 -8.30 26.29 10.65
C ILE A 17 -7.42 27.46 11.13
N ASP A 18 -7.77 28.10 12.24
CA ASP A 18 -6.99 29.18 12.84
C ASP A 18 -5.65 28.67 13.36
N GLU A 19 -5.62 27.51 14.02
CA GLU A 19 -4.36 26.83 14.41
C GLU A 19 -3.46 26.55 13.18
N ILE A 20 -4.04 26.10 12.07
CA ILE A 20 -3.30 25.93 10.81
C ILE A 20 -2.74 27.28 10.33
N ARG A 21 -3.56 28.35 10.37
CA ARG A 21 -3.15 29.69 9.92
C ARG A 21 -1.96 30.21 10.73
N GLU A 22 -1.98 30.04 12.05
CA GLU A 22 -0.86 30.40 12.92
C GLU A 22 0.44 29.68 12.52
N VAL A 23 0.38 28.37 12.26
CA VAL A 23 1.56 27.62 11.82
C VAL A 23 2.06 28.11 10.46
N VAL A 24 1.15 28.39 9.53
CA VAL A 24 1.52 28.91 8.20
C VAL A 24 2.20 30.28 8.31
N LEU A 25 1.70 31.18 9.16
CA LEU A 25 2.28 32.50 9.39
C LEU A 25 3.65 32.42 10.08
N ALA A 26 3.77 31.59 11.13
CA ALA A 26 5.01 31.43 11.89
C ALA A 26 6.16 30.84 11.05
N TYR A 27 5.85 30.07 10.01
CA TYR A 27 6.83 29.40 9.15
C TYR A 27 6.67 29.75 7.67
N ARG A 28 6.30 30.99 7.37
CA ARG A 28 6.03 31.49 6.01
C ARG A 28 7.26 31.40 5.08
N ASP A 29 8.46 31.42 5.64
CA ASP A 29 9.73 31.24 4.94
C ASP A 29 10.06 29.76 4.66
N ARG A 30 9.37 28.81 5.29
CA ARG A 30 9.62 27.37 5.14
C ARG A 30 8.82 26.75 4.00
N SER A 31 9.10 25.48 3.70
CA SER A 31 8.39 24.76 2.64
C SER A 31 7.00 24.30 3.10
N ARG A 32 6.06 24.14 2.17
CA ARG A 32 4.75 23.52 2.43
C ARG A 32 4.87 22.12 3.06
N ARG A 33 5.95 21.38 2.77
CA ARG A 33 6.28 20.09 3.42
C ARG A 33 6.60 20.29 4.90
N PHE A 34 7.45 21.25 5.25
CA PHE A 34 7.77 21.55 6.64
C PHE A 34 6.50 21.93 7.43
N ILE A 35 5.70 22.85 6.89
CA ILE A 35 4.43 23.29 7.51
C ILE A 35 3.51 22.10 7.77
N SER A 36 3.30 21.23 6.78
CA SER A 36 2.46 20.03 6.97
C SER A 36 2.99 19.07 8.04
N GLN A 37 4.32 18.94 8.16
CA GLN A 37 4.92 18.09 9.19
C GLN A 37 4.73 18.71 10.57
N GLU A 38 4.87 20.03 10.68
CA GLU A 38 4.70 20.75 11.93
C GLU A 38 3.27 20.68 12.45
N ILE A 39 2.28 20.89 11.57
CA ILE A 39 0.86 20.69 11.91
C ILE A 39 0.64 19.24 12.38
N CYS A 40 1.16 18.25 11.66
CA CYS A 40 1.02 16.86 12.07
C CYS A 40 1.71 16.56 13.41
N ARG A 41 2.82 17.22 13.76
CA ARG A 41 3.46 17.04 15.08
C ARG A 41 2.58 17.62 16.18
N ARG A 42 2.12 18.87 16.03
CA ARG A 42 1.28 19.57 17.02
C ARG A 42 -0.02 18.83 17.31
N TRP A 43 -0.65 18.30 16.26
CA TRP A 43 -1.91 17.57 16.38
C TRP A 43 -1.75 16.09 16.74
N GLY A 44 -0.50 15.59 16.88
CA GLY A 44 -0.25 14.15 17.02
C GLY A 44 -0.77 13.34 15.82
N TRP A 45 -0.91 13.96 14.63
CA TRP A 45 -1.56 13.36 13.48
C TRP A 45 -0.63 12.37 12.77
N ARG A 46 -0.64 11.14 13.29
CA ARG A 46 0.25 10.04 12.90
C ARG A 46 -0.52 8.82 12.38
N GLN A 47 0.19 7.99 11.63
CA GLN A 47 -0.18 6.60 11.31
C GLN A 47 0.11 5.69 12.52
N PRO A 48 -0.41 4.46 12.56
CA PRO A 48 -0.13 3.52 13.65
C PRO A 48 1.37 3.24 13.84
N ASN A 49 2.16 3.20 12.75
CA ASN A 49 3.63 3.12 12.79
C ASN A 49 4.34 4.43 13.19
N GLY A 50 3.61 5.46 13.63
CA GLY A 50 4.19 6.74 14.06
C GLY A 50 4.56 7.72 12.94
N VAL A 51 4.51 7.31 11.66
CA VAL A 51 4.79 8.19 10.52
C VAL A 51 3.74 9.31 10.46
N LEU A 52 4.19 10.55 10.27
CA LEU A 52 3.29 11.71 10.16
C LEU A 52 2.36 11.55 8.95
N LYS A 53 1.10 11.98 9.10
CA LYS A 53 0.13 12.05 7.99
C LYS A 53 0.30 13.32 7.15
N ASP A 54 1.55 13.74 6.93
CA ASP A 54 1.91 15.03 6.33
C ASP A 54 1.43 15.15 4.87
N MET A 55 1.37 14.05 4.12
CA MET A 55 0.80 14.05 2.77
C MET A 55 -0.72 14.32 2.77
N ILE A 56 -1.44 13.75 3.75
CA ILE A 56 -2.87 14.02 3.93
C ILE A 56 -3.07 15.47 4.38
N CYS A 57 -2.25 15.94 5.31
CA CYS A 57 -2.25 17.33 5.76
C CYS A 57 -1.98 18.30 4.59
N ARG A 58 -0.99 18.04 3.71
CA ARG A 58 -0.78 18.89 2.52
C ARG A 58 -2.00 18.97 1.62
N GLY A 59 -2.73 17.86 1.44
CA GLY A 59 -3.98 17.87 0.69
C GLY A 59 -5.07 18.73 1.36
N LEU A 60 -5.14 18.72 2.70
CA LEU A 60 -6.00 19.63 3.47
C LEU A 60 -5.59 21.09 3.25
N LEU A 61 -4.30 21.41 3.37
CA LEU A 61 -3.76 22.76 3.17
C LEU A 61 -4.12 23.32 1.79
N LEU A 62 -3.96 22.52 0.73
CA LEU A 62 -4.33 22.94 -0.63
C LEU A 62 -5.84 23.21 -0.75
N GLN A 63 -6.68 22.42 -0.07
CA GLN A 63 -8.12 22.66 -0.06
C GLN A 63 -8.54 23.88 0.77
N LEU A 64 -7.78 24.23 1.80
CA LEU A 64 -7.99 25.45 2.59
C LEU A 64 -7.58 26.69 1.79
N GLU A 65 -6.42 26.64 1.13
CA GLU A 65 -5.93 27.71 0.23
C GLU A 65 -6.92 27.96 -0.91
N ALA A 66 -7.38 26.90 -1.58
CA ALA A 66 -8.36 27.00 -2.67
C ALA A 66 -9.72 27.61 -2.25
N ARG A 67 -10.02 27.61 -0.94
CA ARG A 67 -11.25 28.20 -0.37
C ARG A 67 -10.99 29.54 0.33
N GLY A 68 -9.78 30.09 0.26
CA GLY A 68 -9.43 31.38 0.84
C GLY A 68 -9.27 31.39 2.37
N PHE A 69 -9.23 30.23 3.03
CA PHE A 69 -9.07 30.18 4.50
C PHE A 69 -7.65 30.51 4.97
N ILE A 70 -6.66 30.22 4.14
CA ILE A 70 -5.22 30.44 4.39
C ILE A 70 -4.52 30.83 3.09
N GLU A 71 -3.34 31.42 3.21
CA GLU A 71 -2.43 31.71 2.10
C GLU A 71 -1.15 30.88 2.30
N LEU A 72 -0.87 29.91 1.43
CA LEU A 72 0.34 29.08 1.58
C LEU A 72 1.55 29.78 0.97
N PRO A 73 2.76 29.54 1.50
CA PRO A 73 3.97 30.09 0.89
C PRO A 73 4.14 29.59 -0.55
N PRO A 74 4.84 30.36 -1.41
CA PRO A 74 5.12 29.95 -2.78
C PRO A 74 5.73 28.54 -2.86
N ARG A 75 5.39 27.83 -3.93
CA ARG A 75 5.93 26.50 -4.17
C ARG A 75 7.43 26.60 -4.46
N LYS A 76 8.26 25.97 -3.62
CA LYS A 76 9.73 25.99 -3.77
C LYS A 76 10.28 24.95 -4.75
N GLN A 77 9.56 23.83 -4.95
CA GLN A 77 10.05 22.70 -5.75
C GLN A 77 8.93 22.04 -6.54
N HIS A 78 9.27 21.53 -7.72
CA HIS A 78 8.40 20.73 -8.59
C HIS A 78 8.91 19.29 -8.67
N PRO A 79 8.76 18.47 -7.60
CA PRO A 79 9.14 17.08 -7.69
C PRO A 79 8.29 16.39 -8.77
N PRO A 80 8.88 15.50 -9.59
CA PRO A 80 8.13 14.72 -10.56
C PRO A 80 7.08 13.89 -9.82
N ASN A 81 5.87 13.78 -10.39
CA ASN A 81 4.84 12.92 -9.84
C ASN A 81 5.14 11.46 -10.22
N PRO A 82 5.50 10.58 -9.27
CA PRO A 82 5.82 9.18 -9.58
C PRO A 82 4.61 8.39 -10.08
N LEU A 83 3.38 8.90 -9.91
CA LEU A 83 2.17 8.29 -10.45
C LEU A 83 1.90 8.68 -11.90
N LEU A 84 2.52 9.77 -12.41
CA LEU A 84 2.42 10.19 -13.81
C LEU A 84 3.55 9.65 -14.67
N ARG A 85 4.65 9.25 -14.05
CA ARG A 85 5.75 8.54 -14.68
C ARG A 85 5.84 7.18 -13.98
N ASP A 86 5.13 6.20 -14.51
CA ASP A 86 5.40 4.80 -14.18
C ASP A 86 6.30 4.26 -15.32
N PRO A 87 7.62 4.55 -15.32
CA PRO A 87 8.50 3.89 -16.27
C PRO A 87 8.33 2.39 -16.02
N ARG A 88 7.99 1.63 -17.07
CA ARG A 88 7.91 0.18 -16.96
C ARG A 88 9.16 -0.33 -16.26
N PRO A 89 9.04 -1.27 -15.30
CA PRO A 89 10.19 -1.82 -14.62
C PRO A 89 11.24 -2.31 -15.62
N GLU A 90 12.52 -2.08 -15.31
CA GLU A 90 13.61 -2.64 -16.11
C GLU A 90 13.50 -4.18 -16.11
N THR A 91 13.68 -4.78 -17.28
CA THR A 91 13.72 -6.23 -17.44
C THR A 91 14.91 -6.81 -16.68
N VAL A 92 14.65 -7.80 -15.84
CA VAL A 92 15.68 -8.59 -15.18
C VAL A 92 15.57 -10.01 -15.71
N GLU A 93 16.68 -10.51 -16.26
CA GLU A 93 16.80 -11.89 -16.70
C GLU A 93 17.04 -12.80 -15.50
N LEU A 94 16.33 -13.93 -15.47
CA LEU A 94 16.49 -14.98 -14.47
C LEU A 94 16.85 -16.29 -15.17
N ASP A 95 17.41 -17.21 -14.39
CA ASP A 95 17.52 -18.60 -14.80
C ASP A 95 16.11 -19.23 -14.97
N GLN A 96 15.72 -19.40 -16.23
CA GLN A 96 14.44 -19.98 -16.65
C GLN A 96 14.49 -21.50 -16.83
N THR A 97 15.54 -22.18 -16.34
CA THR A 97 15.64 -23.64 -16.41
C THR A 97 14.37 -24.28 -15.80
N PRO A 98 13.66 -25.14 -16.55
CA PRO A 98 12.42 -25.75 -16.09
C PRO A 98 12.58 -26.42 -14.73
N MET A 99 11.59 -26.19 -13.87
CA MET A 99 11.48 -26.75 -12.54
C MET A 99 10.20 -27.56 -12.47
N GLU A 100 10.34 -28.85 -12.76
CA GLU A 100 9.27 -29.85 -12.70
C GLU A 100 9.70 -30.91 -11.68
N CYS A 101 9.23 -30.77 -10.45
CA CYS A 101 9.60 -31.63 -9.33
C CYS A 101 8.48 -31.68 -8.29
N GLU A 102 8.65 -32.51 -7.25
CA GLU A 102 7.72 -32.54 -6.14
C GLU A 102 7.90 -31.32 -5.23
N LEU A 103 6.82 -30.92 -4.55
CA LEU A 103 6.88 -29.80 -3.60
C LEU A 103 7.87 -30.08 -2.46
N SER A 104 8.08 -31.34 -2.09
CA SER A 104 9.08 -31.74 -1.09
C SER A 104 10.49 -31.35 -1.49
N ASP A 105 10.80 -31.37 -2.79
CA ASP A 105 12.13 -31.07 -3.31
C ASP A 105 12.44 -29.57 -3.22
N LEU A 106 11.42 -28.71 -3.25
CA LEU A 106 11.59 -27.26 -3.14
C LEU A 106 11.85 -26.78 -1.71
N ARG A 107 11.67 -27.63 -0.70
CA ARG A 107 11.77 -27.20 0.70
C ARG A 107 13.25 -27.00 1.11
N PRO A 108 13.54 -26.00 1.95
CA PRO A 108 12.62 -24.97 2.44
C PRO A 108 12.32 -23.91 1.36
N ILE A 109 11.08 -23.43 1.35
CA ILE A 109 10.69 -22.25 0.56
C ILE A 109 10.74 -21.03 1.49
N GLU A 110 11.60 -20.08 1.16
CA GLU A 110 11.74 -18.82 1.87
C GLU A 110 10.85 -17.76 1.23
N LEU A 111 10.11 -17.03 2.04
CA LEU A 111 9.37 -15.86 1.57
C LEU A 111 10.14 -14.60 1.98
N LEU A 112 10.63 -13.84 1.01
CA LEU A 112 11.36 -12.60 1.24
C LEU A 112 10.42 -11.40 1.05
N GLN A 113 10.26 -10.57 2.08
CA GLN A 113 9.53 -9.30 1.98
C GLN A 113 10.44 -8.27 1.28
N VAL A 114 10.03 -7.74 0.12
CA VAL A 114 10.95 -6.98 -0.75
C VAL A 114 10.76 -5.47 -0.78
N ARG A 115 9.61 -4.96 -0.34
CA ARG A 115 9.33 -3.51 -0.25
C ARG A 115 10.36 -2.81 0.65
N GLY A 116 10.99 -1.76 0.13
CA GLY A 116 12.05 -1.02 0.81
C GLY A 116 13.41 -1.70 0.78
N THR A 117 13.56 -2.80 0.02
CA THR A 117 14.81 -3.54 -0.13
C THR A 117 15.35 -3.42 -1.56
N VAL A 118 16.59 -3.87 -1.78
CA VAL A 118 17.19 -3.94 -3.12
C VAL A 118 16.42 -4.86 -4.09
N PHE A 119 15.63 -5.80 -3.57
CA PHE A 119 14.87 -6.77 -4.36
C PHE A 119 13.52 -6.26 -4.87
N GLU A 120 13.10 -5.05 -4.50
CA GLU A 120 11.85 -4.45 -4.97
C GLU A 120 11.81 -4.32 -6.49
N LYS A 121 12.96 -3.98 -7.11
CA LYS A 121 13.08 -3.91 -8.57
C LYS A 121 12.86 -5.26 -9.25
N LEU A 122 13.39 -6.34 -8.66
CA LEU A 122 13.23 -7.69 -9.18
C LEU A 122 11.75 -8.10 -9.16
N TYR A 123 11.06 -7.94 -8.03
CA TYR A 123 9.62 -8.23 -7.95
C TYR A 123 8.81 -7.48 -9.01
N ARG A 124 9.07 -6.17 -9.15
CA ARG A 124 8.38 -5.34 -10.16
C ARG A 124 8.59 -5.86 -11.57
N SER A 125 9.84 -6.20 -11.90
CA SER A 125 10.21 -6.76 -13.19
C SER A 125 9.47 -8.07 -13.47
N LEU A 126 9.47 -9.01 -12.51
CA LEU A 126 8.82 -10.32 -12.70
C LEU A 126 7.31 -10.20 -12.85
N ILE A 127 6.66 -9.37 -12.05
CA ILE A 127 5.23 -9.11 -12.19
C ILE A 127 4.93 -8.44 -13.55
N ASP A 128 5.73 -7.47 -13.99
CA ASP A 128 5.48 -6.79 -15.26
C ASP A 128 5.65 -7.72 -16.47
N GLN A 129 6.67 -8.58 -16.44
CA GLN A 129 6.99 -9.50 -17.52
C GLN A 129 6.02 -10.68 -17.61
N TYR A 130 5.65 -11.29 -16.47
CA TYR A 130 5.03 -12.62 -16.47
C TYR A 130 3.63 -12.66 -15.88
N HIS A 131 3.21 -11.65 -15.10
CA HIS A 131 1.82 -11.60 -14.63
C HIS A 131 0.94 -10.94 -15.71
N TYR A 132 -0.18 -11.56 -16.06
CA TYR A 132 -1.06 -11.11 -17.15
C TYR A 132 -1.62 -9.67 -17.01
N LEU A 133 -1.69 -9.14 -15.78
CA LEU A 133 -2.07 -7.74 -15.49
C LEU A 133 -0.90 -6.75 -15.46
N GLY A 134 0.33 -7.22 -15.65
CA GLY A 134 1.55 -6.45 -15.47
C GLY A 134 1.71 -5.88 -14.05
N TYR A 135 2.78 -5.12 -13.85
CA TYR A 135 3.00 -4.42 -12.58
C TYR A 135 2.25 -3.10 -12.58
N ARG A 136 1.53 -2.85 -11.49
CA ARG A 136 1.04 -1.52 -11.15
C ARG A 136 1.28 -1.29 -9.68
N ARG A 137 1.79 -0.11 -9.34
CA ARG A 137 2.04 0.25 -7.94
C ARG A 137 0.73 0.16 -7.13
N PRO A 138 0.69 -0.63 -6.04
CA PRO A 138 -0.49 -0.69 -5.19
C PRO A 138 -0.80 0.67 -4.54
N VAL A 139 -2.10 0.96 -4.39
CA VAL A 139 -2.56 2.16 -3.69
C VAL A 139 -2.70 1.84 -2.20
N GLY A 140 -2.15 2.70 -1.35
CA GLY A 140 -2.19 2.52 0.10
C GLY A 140 -1.05 1.66 0.62
N GLU A 141 -1.27 1.07 1.79
CA GLU A 141 -0.33 0.16 2.43
C GLU A 141 -0.27 -1.14 1.63
N HIS A 142 0.91 -1.68 1.45
CA HIS A 142 1.14 -2.91 0.70
C HIS A 142 2.42 -3.60 1.14
N LEU A 143 2.46 -4.92 0.94
CA LEU A 143 3.67 -5.74 1.04
C LEU A 143 3.78 -6.60 -0.20
N GLU A 144 5.03 -6.77 -0.63
CA GLU A 144 5.40 -7.55 -1.79
C GLU A 144 6.42 -8.59 -1.34
N TYR A 145 6.33 -9.78 -1.93
CA TYR A 145 7.12 -10.93 -1.56
C TYR A 145 7.67 -11.66 -2.79
N LEU A 146 8.90 -12.14 -2.65
CA LEU A 146 9.48 -13.18 -3.52
C LEU A 146 9.51 -14.50 -2.75
N ALA A 147 9.13 -15.59 -3.40
CA ALA A 147 9.33 -16.94 -2.87
C ALA A 147 10.60 -17.52 -3.48
N LEU A 148 11.52 -18.00 -2.65
CA LEU A 148 12.79 -18.58 -3.06
C LEU A 148 12.85 -20.05 -2.65
N ALA A 149 13.25 -20.90 -3.58
CA ALA A 149 13.59 -22.30 -3.33
C ALA A 149 15.02 -22.54 -3.81
N ARG A 150 15.90 -23.03 -2.92
CA ARG A 150 17.33 -23.28 -3.23
C ARG A 150 18.02 -22.06 -3.89
N GLY A 151 17.72 -20.85 -3.40
CA GLY A 151 18.25 -19.60 -3.94
C GLY A 151 17.63 -19.11 -5.25
N ARG A 152 16.74 -19.88 -5.88
CA ARG A 152 16.02 -19.47 -7.11
C ARG A 152 14.65 -18.90 -6.76
N VAL A 153 14.26 -17.80 -7.40
CA VAL A 153 12.90 -17.28 -7.29
C VAL A 153 11.95 -18.24 -8.00
N VAL A 154 10.87 -18.64 -7.32
CA VAL A 154 9.85 -19.54 -7.87
C VAL A 154 8.49 -18.87 -8.02
N ALA A 155 8.21 -17.82 -7.22
CA ALA A 155 6.95 -17.10 -7.24
C ALA A 155 7.07 -15.67 -6.69
N SER A 156 6.06 -14.85 -6.96
CA SER A 156 5.88 -13.49 -6.44
C SER A 156 4.47 -13.30 -5.89
N LEU A 157 4.33 -12.65 -4.73
CA LEU A 157 3.04 -12.39 -4.09
C LEU A 157 2.94 -10.92 -3.68
N GLY A 158 1.81 -10.28 -3.97
CA GLY A 158 1.50 -8.89 -3.60
C GLY A 158 0.22 -8.77 -2.79
N TRP A 159 0.25 -7.97 -1.74
CA TRP A 159 -0.90 -7.67 -0.90
C TRP A 159 -1.02 -6.17 -0.68
N CYS A 160 -2.24 -5.63 -0.72
CA CYS A 160 -2.47 -4.23 -0.38
C CYS A 160 -3.73 -4.01 0.45
N SER A 161 -3.92 -2.77 0.91
CA SER A 161 -5.16 -2.33 1.54
C SER A 161 -6.39 -2.72 0.71
N ALA A 162 -7.41 -3.26 1.35
CA ALA A 162 -8.61 -3.73 0.68
C ALA A 162 -9.38 -2.61 -0.06
N PRO A 163 -10.07 -2.94 -1.18
CA PRO A 163 -10.96 -2.01 -1.84
C PRO A 163 -12.05 -1.50 -0.89
N ARG A 164 -12.36 -0.21 -1.01
CA ARG A 164 -13.21 0.45 -0.02
C ARG A 164 -14.62 -0.14 0.05
N HIS A 165 -15.27 -0.36 -1.09
CA HIS A 165 -16.67 -0.78 -1.17
C HIS A 165 -16.81 -2.13 -1.87
N ILE A 166 -17.00 -3.20 -1.09
CA ILE A 166 -17.25 -4.55 -1.60
C ILE A 166 -18.49 -5.09 -0.89
N GLY A 167 -19.65 -5.00 -1.55
CA GLY A 167 -20.93 -5.28 -0.92
C GLY A 167 -21.10 -6.72 -0.44
N CYS A 168 -20.57 -7.70 -1.16
CA CYS A 168 -20.62 -9.10 -0.74
C CYS A 168 -19.78 -9.36 0.52
N ARG A 169 -18.55 -8.85 0.57
CA ARG A 169 -17.69 -8.90 1.77
C ARG A 169 -18.37 -8.26 2.97
N ASP A 170 -18.84 -7.01 2.81
CA ASP A 170 -19.41 -6.26 3.93
C ASP A 170 -20.67 -6.98 4.48
N ARG A 171 -21.52 -7.56 3.61
CA ARG A 171 -22.67 -8.37 4.04
C ARG A 171 -22.26 -9.68 4.70
N TYR A 172 -21.25 -10.37 4.18
CA TYR A 172 -20.75 -11.64 4.74
C TYR A 172 -20.21 -11.45 6.15
N ILE A 173 -19.42 -10.39 6.37
CA ILE A 173 -18.87 -10.06 7.69
C ILE A 173 -19.96 -9.46 8.61
N GLY A 174 -21.06 -8.95 8.05
CA GLY A 174 -22.13 -8.31 8.80
C GLY A 174 -21.81 -6.86 9.19
N TRP A 175 -20.98 -6.17 8.41
CA TRP A 175 -20.57 -4.80 8.69
C TRP A 175 -21.59 -3.74 8.25
N SER A 176 -21.90 -2.82 9.16
CA SER A 176 -22.46 -1.51 8.84
C SER A 176 -21.46 -0.64 8.08
N LYS A 177 -21.92 0.47 7.52
CA LYS A 177 -21.07 1.46 6.85
C LYS A 177 -19.99 2.02 7.79
N GLU A 178 -20.35 2.24 9.05
CA GLU A 178 -19.50 2.78 10.11
C GLU A 178 -18.46 1.73 10.55
N GLN A 179 -18.88 0.47 10.74
CA GLN A 179 -17.98 -0.63 11.06
C GLN A 179 -16.95 -0.85 9.97
N ARG A 180 -17.38 -0.91 8.70
CA ARG A 180 -16.46 -0.98 7.56
C ARG A 180 -15.47 0.19 7.56
N GLN A 181 -15.95 1.43 7.78
CA GLN A 181 -15.06 2.59 7.78
C GLN A 181 -13.99 2.54 8.90
N ARG A 182 -14.29 1.89 10.02
CA ARG A 182 -13.36 1.69 11.14
C ARG A 182 -12.42 0.50 10.93
N ASN A 183 -12.91 -0.58 10.32
CA ASN A 183 -12.22 -1.87 10.32
C ASN A 183 -11.56 -2.23 8.98
N LEU A 184 -11.79 -1.45 7.91
CA LEU A 184 -11.26 -1.76 6.57
C LEU A 184 -9.73 -1.93 6.53
N SER A 185 -8.98 -1.23 7.38
CA SER A 185 -7.53 -1.37 7.46
C SER A 185 -7.07 -2.75 7.94
N LEU A 186 -7.95 -3.55 8.53
CA LEU A 186 -7.64 -4.90 9.01
C LEU A 186 -7.76 -5.95 7.90
N ILE A 187 -8.16 -5.55 6.69
CA ILE A 187 -8.37 -6.43 5.53
C ILE A 187 -7.33 -6.13 4.45
N LEU A 188 -6.70 -7.19 3.94
CA LEU A 188 -5.84 -7.11 2.77
C LEU A 188 -6.43 -7.85 1.58
N VAL A 189 -6.19 -7.31 0.39
CA VAL A 189 -6.47 -7.99 -0.88
C VAL A 189 -5.16 -8.50 -1.49
N ASN A 190 -5.18 -9.72 -2.02
CA ASN A 190 -4.12 -10.21 -2.88
C ASN A 190 -4.19 -9.49 -4.23
N THR A 191 -3.20 -8.64 -4.52
CA THR A 191 -3.16 -7.84 -5.73
C THR A 191 -2.52 -8.57 -6.90
N ARG A 192 -1.53 -9.41 -6.60
CA ARG A 192 -0.75 -10.16 -7.58
C ARG A 192 -0.35 -11.49 -6.99
N PHE A 193 -0.48 -12.55 -7.78
CA PHE A 193 0.01 -13.88 -7.46
C PHE A 193 0.58 -14.49 -8.73
N LEU A 194 1.88 -14.76 -8.72
CA LEU A 194 2.61 -15.25 -9.88
C LEU A 194 3.46 -16.43 -9.46
N ILE A 195 3.21 -17.61 -10.02
CA ILE A 195 4.22 -18.66 -10.12
C ILE A 195 4.92 -18.46 -11.45
N LEU A 196 6.25 -18.52 -11.48
CA LEU A 196 7.00 -18.22 -12.69
C LEU A 196 6.72 -19.28 -13.79
N PRO A 197 6.70 -18.90 -15.08
CA PRO A 197 6.25 -19.80 -16.15
C PRO A 197 7.02 -21.12 -16.28
N TRP A 198 8.30 -21.13 -15.89
CA TRP A 198 9.16 -22.31 -15.91
C TRP A 198 9.04 -23.17 -14.64
N VAL A 199 8.16 -22.83 -13.70
CA VAL A 199 7.94 -23.57 -12.45
C VAL A 199 6.63 -24.32 -12.52
N LYS A 200 6.68 -25.64 -12.68
CA LYS A 200 5.52 -26.53 -12.69
C LYS A 200 5.63 -27.52 -11.53
N VAL A 201 5.17 -27.09 -10.38
CA VAL A 201 5.19 -27.90 -9.16
C VAL A 201 3.78 -27.99 -8.59
N ALA A 202 3.27 -29.22 -8.49
CA ALA A 202 1.95 -29.48 -7.94
C ALA A 202 1.84 -28.92 -6.51
N HIS A 203 0.68 -28.35 -6.18
CA HIS A 203 0.35 -27.79 -4.85
C HIS A 203 1.21 -26.61 -4.39
N LEU A 204 2.11 -26.08 -5.23
CA LEU A 204 2.94 -24.92 -4.87
C LEU A 204 2.09 -23.69 -4.54
N ALA A 205 1.02 -23.44 -5.29
CA ALA A 205 0.19 -22.25 -5.10
C ALA A 205 -0.44 -22.19 -3.70
N SER A 206 -1.13 -23.26 -3.30
CA SER A 206 -1.78 -23.36 -1.99
C SER A 206 -0.75 -23.38 -0.86
N HIS A 207 0.42 -23.99 -1.07
CA HIS A 207 1.51 -23.97 -0.10
C HIS A 207 2.03 -22.55 0.15
N LEU A 208 2.28 -21.78 -0.90
CA LEU A 208 2.75 -20.39 -0.81
C LEU A 208 1.73 -19.46 -0.14
N LEU A 209 0.44 -19.59 -0.52
CA LEU A 209 -0.63 -18.83 0.11
C LEU A 209 -0.74 -19.16 1.61
N GLY A 210 -0.66 -20.45 1.97
CA GLY A 210 -0.65 -20.87 3.37
C GLY A 210 0.56 -20.34 4.15
N LEU A 211 1.76 -20.36 3.54
CA LEU A 211 2.96 -19.78 4.16
C LEU A 211 2.81 -18.28 4.39
N ASN A 212 2.27 -17.55 3.41
CA ASN A 212 2.11 -16.10 3.51
C ASN A 212 1.01 -15.72 4.52
N ALA A 213 -0.11 -16.45 4.53
CA ALA A 213 -1.20 -16.22 5.49
C ALA A 213 -0.74 -16.35 6.96
N ARG A 214 0.18 -17.28 7.26
CA ARG A 214 0.71 -17.49 8.62
C ARG A 214 1.59 -16.34 9.13
N ARG A 215 2.13 -15.50 8.26
CA ARG A 215 3.13 -14.48 8.63
C ARG A 215 2.72 -13.05 8.32
N ILE A 216 1.86 -12.84 7.33
CA ILE A 216 1.60 -11.51 6.76
C ILE A 216 1.10 -10.53 7.81
N SER A 217 0.30 -10.96 8.78
CA SER A 217 -0.17 -10.09 9.87
C SER A 217 0.99 -9.57 10.72
N GLN A 218 2.00 -10.42 11.01
CA GLN A 218 3.20 -10.00 11.74
C GLN A 218 4.07 -9.05 10.91
N ASP A 219 4.29 -9.37 9.64
CA ASP A 219 5.05 -8.52 8.73
C ASP A 219 4.37 -7.15 8.56
N TRP A 220 3.03 -7.15 8.46
CA TRP A 220 2.22 -5.93 8.36
C TRP A 220 2.29 -5.10 9.64
N GLN A 221 2.16 -5.73 10.81
CA GLN A 221 2.31 -5.05 12.11
C GLN A 221 3.69 -4.41 12.24
N ARG A 222 4.77 -5.09 11.81
CA ARG A 222 6.13 -4.52 11.87
C ARG A 222 6.29 -3.28 10.98
N VAL A 223 5.68 -3.26 9.80
CA VAL A 223 5.84 -2.17 8.82
C VAL A 223 4.84 -1.02 9.04
N TYR A 224 3.59 -1.34 9.35
CA TYR A 224 2.47 -0.39 9.39
C TYR A 224 1.91 -0.15 10.79
N GLY A 225 2.29 -0.96 11.78
CA GLY A 225 1.94 -0.74 13.19
C GLY A 225 0.52 -1.17 13.55
N HIS A 226 -0.15 -1.95 12.70
CA HIS A 226 -1.44 -2.55 13.00
C HIS A 226 -1.56 -3.95 12.40
N GLU A 227 -2.45 -4.76 12.95
CA GLU A 227 -2.65 -6.14 12.55
C GLU A 227 -3.51 -6.27 11.28
N VAL A 228 -3.52 -7.48 10.75
CA VAL A 228 -4.40 -7.94 9.68
C VAL A 228 -5.18 -9.15 10.19
N VAL A 229 -6.50 -9.12 10.02
CA VAL A 229 -7.41 -10.16 10.49
C VAL A 229 -8.10 -10.91 9.35
N TRP A 230 -8.06 -10.36 8.13
CA TRP A 230 -8.70 -10.95 6.96
C TRP A 230 -7.85 -10.77 5.70
N LEU A 231 -7.79 -11.83 4.91
CA LEU A 231 -7.20 -11.84 3.58
C LEU A 231 -8.28 -12.19 2.55
N GLU A 232 -8.39 -11.38 1.51
CA GLU A 232 -9.27 -11.64 0.38
C GLU A 232 -8.49 -11.76 -0.93
N THR A 233 -9.01 -12.53 -1.87
CA THR A 233 -8.47 -12.67 -3.21
C THR A 233 -9.60 -12.52 -4.23
N PHE A 234 -9.27 -12.02 -5.40
CA PHE A 234 -10.18 -11.92 -6.53
C PHE A 234 -9.61 -12.75 -7.67
N VAL A 235 -10.45 -13.61 -8.23
CA VAL A 235 -10.13 -14.42 -9.39
C VAL A 235 -10.78 -13.81 -10.62
N ASP A 236 -10.14 -13.96 -11.77
CA ASP A 236 -10.70 -13.62 -13.06
C ASP A 236 -11.47 -14.86 -13.59
N PRO A 237 -12.81 -14.82 -13.65
CA PRO A 237 -13.61 -15.97 -14.08
C PRO A 237 -13.24 -16.48 -15.48
N GLU A 238 -12.73 -15.61 -16.35
CA GLU A 238 -12.33 -15.99 -17.72
C GLU A 238 -11.00 -16.75 -17.77
N ARG A 239 -10.20 -16.65 -16.70
CA ARG A 239 -8.89 -17.31 -16.58
C ARG A 239 -8.90 -18.53 -15.65
N GLY A 240 -10.05 -18.80 -15.03
CA GLY A 240 -10.33 -20.04 -14.30
C GLY A 240 -10.03 -20.01 -12.80
N PHE A 241 -10.29 -21.17 -12.21
CA PHE A 241 -9.86 -21.65 -10.89
C PHE A 241 -8.79 -22.72 -11.09
#